data_AF-A0A8T5T0E8-F1
#
_entry.id   AF-A0A8T5T0E8-F1
#
_cell.length_a   1.000
_cell.length_b   1.000
_cell.length_c   1.000
_cell.angle_alpha   90.00
_cell.angle_beta   90.00
_cell.angle_gamma   90.00
#
_symmetry.space_group_name_H-M   'P 1'
#
loop_
_entity.id
_entity.type
_entity.pdbx_description
1 polymer ?
#
loop_
_entity_poly.entity_id
_entity_poly.type
_entity_poly.pdbx_seq_one_letter_code
_entity_poly.pdbx_strand_id
1 'polypeptide(L)' 'MNSEERSKQVDELLELLSKPLTRYILSVIAGVDPGVFVEPSEDPRKTSQDWKNSDS' A
#
# COMPACT_ATOMS: atom_id res chain seq x y z
N MET A 1 -12.61 -13.87 -23.83
CA MET A 1 -11.58 -12.98 -23.26
C MET A 1 -10.32 -13.79 -23.07
N ASN A 2 -9.19 -13.38 -23.66
CA ASN A 2 -7.92 -14.08 -23.53
C ASN A 2 -7.36 -13.91 -22.09
N SER A 3 -6.60 -14.89 -21.60
CA SER A 3 -5.96 -14.86 -20.28
C SER A 3 -5.05 -13.63 -20.09
N GLU A 4 -4.39 -13.19 -21.16
CA GLU A 4 -3.52 -12.00 -21.17
C GLU A 4 -4.32 -10.71 -20.94
N GLU A 5 -5.46 -10.57 -21.64
CA GLU A 5 -6.37 -9.43 -21.47
C GLU A 5 -6.92 -9.35 -20.04
N ARG A 6 -7.26 -10.51 -19.46
CA ARG A 6 -7.71 -10.58 -18.06
C ARG A 6 -6.61 -10.18 -17.09
N SER A 7 -5.36 -10.58 -17.32
CA SER A 7 -4.23 -10.19 -16.47
C SER A 7 -4.05 -8.68 -16.48
N LYS A 8 -4.05 -8.08 -17.68
CA LYS A 8 -3.91 -6.63 -17.84
C LYS A 8 -5.01 -5.85 -17.11
N GLN A 9 -6.26 -6.31 -17.20
CA GLN A 9 -7.37 -5.68 -16.49
C GLN A 9 -7.24 -5.77 -14.96
N VAL A 10 -6.68 -6.88 -14.46
CA VAL A 10 -6.40 -7.02 -13.02
C VAL A 10 -5.31 -6.04 -12.60
N ASP A 11 -4.25 -5.89 -13.40
CA ASP A 11 -3.17 -4.96 -13.11
C ASP A 11 -3.67 -3.50 -13.10
N GLU A 12 -4.48 -3.10 -14.08
CA GLU A 12 -5.11 -1.78 -14.15
C GLU A 12 -6.02 -1.50 -12.93
N LEU A 13 -6.76 -2.52 -12.49
CA LEU A 13 -7.60 -2.42 -11.30
C LEU A 13 -6.77 -2.25 -10.02
N LEU A 14 -5.69 -3.02 -9.87
CA LEU A 14 -4.78 -2.91 -8.74
C LEU A 14 -4.10 -1.54 -8.70
N GLU A 15 -3.73 -0.99 -9.85
CA GLU A 15 -3.20 0.38 -9.96
C GLU A 15 -4.24 1.40 -9.48
N LEU A 16 -5.50 1.29 -9.92
CA LEU A 16 -6.57 2.19 -9.49
C LEU A 16 -6.80 2.13 -7.97
N LEU A 17 -6.79 0.92 -7.40
CA LEU A 17 -6.95 0.67 -5.96
C LEU A 17 -5.72 1.13 -5.15
N SER A 18 -4.57 1.29 -5.78
CA SER A 18 -3.36 1.79 -5.12
C SER A 18 -3.39 3.30 -4.88
N LYS A 19 -4.24 4.04 -5.62
CA LYS A 19 -4.30 5.51 -5.54
C LYS A 19 -4.79 5.97 -4.16
N PRO A 20 -4.16 6.99 -3.55
CA PRO A 20 -4.54 7.48 -2.22
C PRO A 20 -6.03 7.86 -2.09
N LEU A 21 -6.59 8.50 -3.12
CA LEU A 21 -8.01 8.88 -3.14
C LEU A 21 -8.93 7.67 -3.16
N THR A 22 -8.62 6.65 -3.97
CA THR A 22 -9.41 5.41 -4.04
C THR A 22 -9.38 4.69 -2.70
N ARG A 23 -8.19 4.59 -2.08
CA ARG A 23 -8.05 4.00 -0.74
C ARG A 23 -8.85 4.76 0.30
N TYR A 24 -8.75 6.09 0.31
CA TYR A 24 -9.53 6.95 1.21
C TYR A 24 -11.04 6.70 1.08
N ILE A 25 -11.56 6.71 -0.14
CA ILE A 25 -12.99 6.45 -0.41
C ILE A 25 -13.40 5.07 0.10
N LEU A 26 -12.59 4.04 -0.18
CA LEU A 26 -12.86 2.68 0.28
C LEU A 26 -12.84 2.56 1.81
N SER A 27 -11.91 3.25 2.48
CA SER A 27 -11.85 3.31 3.94
C SER A 27 -13.12 3.93 4.53
N VAL A 28 -13.58 5.05 3.96
CA VAL A 28 -14.83 5.72 4.38
C VAL A 28 -16.04 4.80 4.20
N ILE A 29 -16.16 4.13 3.04
CA ILE A 29 -17.26 3.19 2.76
C ILE A 29 -17.21 2.00 3.73
N ALA A 30 -16.02 1.49 4.02
CA ALA A 30 -15.82 0.36 4.93
C ALA A 30 -15.99 0.74 6.42
N GLY A 31 -16.16 2.03 6.74
CA GLY A 31 -16.23 2.52 8.12
C GLY A 31 -14.90 2.40 8.88
N VAL A 32 -13.78 2.34 8.15
CA VAL A 32 -12.42 2.28 8.70
C VAL A 32 -11.78 3.66 8.62
N ASP A 33 -11.01 4.04 9.64
CA ASP A 33 -10.31 5.32 9.65
C ASP A 33 -9.30 5.40 8.49
N PRO A 34 -9.47 6.35 7.55
CA PRO A 34 -8.57 6.51 6.41
C PRO A 34 -7.15 6.93 6.81
N GLY A 35 -6.95 7.48 8.01
CA GLY A 35 -5.63 7.89 8.52
C GLY A 35 -4.74 6.72 8.99
N VAL A 36 -5.30 5.51 9.12
CA VAL A 36 -4.59 4.31 9.63
C VAL A 36 -3.93 3.51 8.50
N PHE A 37 -4.21 3.83 7.23
CA PHE A 37 -3.48 3.26 6.10
C PHE A 37 -2.09 3.90 6.00
N VAL A 38 -1.20 3.46 6.90
CA VAL A 38 0.23 3.71 6.79
C VAL A 38 0.68 3.12 5.45
N GLU A 39 1.38 3.91 4.64
CA GLU A 39 2.14 3.37 3.51
C GLU A 39 2.88 2.10 3.97
N PRO A 40 3.04 1.07 3.13
CA PRO A 40 3.88 -0.05 3.50
C PRO A 40 5.24 0.52 3.87
N SER A 41 5.52 0.55 5.18
CA SER A 41 6.78 1.03 5.75
C SER A 41 7.89 0.44 4.92
N GLU A 42 8.77 1.30 4.41
CA GLU A 42 9.95 0.85 3.69
C GLU A 42 10.63 -0.28 4.47
N ASP A 43 10.91 -1.36 3.76
CA ASP A 43 11.61 -2.59 4.14
C ASP A 43 11.97 -2.74 5.64
N PRO A 44 11.38 -3.71 6.38
CA PRO A 44 11.74 -3.99 7.78
C PRO A 44 13.22 -4.35 7.98
N ARG A 45 14.00 -4.55 6.90
CA ARG A 45 15.45 -4.72 6.95
C ARG A 45 16.26 -3.44 7.17
N LYS A 46 15.69 -2.23 6.98
CA LYS A 46 16.42 -0.97 7.25
C LYS A 46 16.35 -0.52 8.71
N THR A 47 15.28 -0.83 9.44
CA THR A 47 15.05 -0.30 10.80
C THR A 47 15.92 -0.94 11.89
N SER A 48 16.59 -2.06 11.60
CA SER A 48 17.44 -2.75 12.60
C SER A 48 18.84 -2.16 12.74
N GLN A 49 19.23 -1.17 11.93
CA GLN A 49 20.61 -0.66 11.90
C GLN A 49 20.78 0.72 12.54
N ASP A 50 19.74 1.55 12.60
CA ASP A 50 19.85 2.89 13.21
C ASP A 50 19.81 2.88 14.75
N TRP A 51 19.29 1.82 15.37
CA TRP A 51 19.32 1.67 16.84
C TRP A 51 20.70 1.35 17.41
N LYS A 52 21.67 0.92 16.59
CA LYS A 52 23.01 0.55 17.08
C LYS A 52 24.03 1.70 17.08
N ASN A 53 23.68 2.87 16.56
CA ASN A 53 24.60 4.03 16.49
C ASN A 53 24.29 5.12 17.53
N SER A 54 23.50 4.83 18.57
CA SER A 54 23.22 5.78 19.65
C SER A 54 24.05 5.58 20.92
N ASP A 55 25.02 4.66 20.91
CA ASP A 55 25.94 4.39 22.03
C ASP A 55 27.42 4.63 21.68
N SER A 56 27.75 5.73 21.00
CA SER A 56 29.15 6.21 20.89
C SER A 56 29.26 7.71 21.05
#